data_AF-A0A8J6SVK7-F1
#
_entry.id   AF-A0A8J6SVK7-F1
#
_cell.length_a   1.000
_cell.length_b   1.000
_cell.length_c   1.000
_cell.angle_alpha   90.00
_cell.angle_beta   90.00
_cell.angle_gamma   90.00
#
_symmetry.space_group_name_H-M   'P 1'
#
loop_
_entity.id
_entity.type
_entity.pdbx_description
1 polymer ?
#
loop_
_entity_poly.entity_id
_entity_poly.type
_entity_poly.pdbx_seq_one_letter_code
_entity_poly.pdbx_strand_id
1 'polypeptide(L)'
;MAEPQSQEFGALDSQQSLKTKQTTLRLEQGVSERLQDLCRENGICREVLLEAMFEYSEANSDILQQILAEAKSKNERRQQIANLKRAKSMMERFGQPG
;
A
#
# COMPACT_ATOMS: atom_id res chain seq x y z
N MET A 1 26.40 -36.56 34.30
CA MET A 1 26.31 -35.09 34.31
C MET A 1 25.37 -34.70 33.19
N ALA A 2 24.37 -33.87 33.50
CA ALA A 2 23.29 -33.42 32.62
C ALA A 2 23.74 -32.30 31.64
N GLU A 3 22.88 -32.00 30.68
CA GLU A 3 23.08 -31.39 29.34
C GLU A 3 23.56 -29.91 29.32
N PRO A 4 23.72 -29.28 28.13
CA PRO A 4 22.52 -28.73 27.49
C PRO A 4 22.34 -29.06 26.00
N GLN A 5 21.06 -29.25 25.69
CA GLN A 5 20.42 -29.46 24.40
C GLN A 5 20.68 -28.26 23.48
N SER A 6 21.21 -28.54 22.29
CA SER A 6 21.26 -27.61 21.16
C SER A 6 20.34 -28.14 20.08
N GLN A 7 19.03 -28.21 20.33
CA GLN A 7 18.14 -28.85 19.37
C GLN A 7 16.70 -28.34 19.42
N GLU A 8 16.49 -27.02 19.32
CA GLU A 8 15.13 -26.43 19.27
C GLU A 8 15.01 -25.26 18.26
N PHE A 9 15.84 -25.20 17.21
CA PHE A 9 15.68 -24.18 16.15
C PHE A 9 15.39 -24.74 14.74
N GLY A 10 15.59 -26.04 14.52
CA GLY A 10 15.43 -26.66 13.19
C GLY A 10 13.98 -27.04 12.81
N ALA A 11 13.03 -26.97 13.74
CA ALA A 11 11.66 -27.46 13.51
C ALA A 11 10.69 -26.41 12.94
N LEU A 12 11.06 -25.13 12.94
CA LEU A 12 10.21 -24.05 12.41
C LEU A 12 10.32 -23.87 10.88
N ASP A 13 11.36 -24.42 10.25
CA ASP A 13 11.64 -24.21 8.82
C ASP A 13 10.72 -25.03 7.87
N SER A 14 9.94 -25.96 8.41
CA SER A 14 9.19 -26.94 7.60
C SER A 14 7.68 -26.66 7.47
N GLN A 15 7.13 -25.71 8.24
CA GLN A 15 5.71 -25.38 8.19
C GLN A 15 5.50 -23.95 7.68
N GLN A 16 5.30 -23.88 6.35
CA GLN A 16 4.76 -22.77 5.58
C GLN A 16 5.69 -21.56 5.41
N SER A 17 6.51 -21.61 4.35
CA SER A 17 7.14 -20.40 3.82
C SER A 17 6.06 -19.39 3.39
N LEU A 18 6.09 -18.19 3.98
CA LEU A 18 5.20 -17.09 3.60
C LEU A 18 5.52 -16.66 2.17
N LYS A 19 4.59 -16.91 1.25
CA LYS A 19 4.73 -16.52 -0.16
C LYS A 19 4.31 -15.07 -0.34
N THR A 20 5.28 -14.18 -0.45
CA THR A 20 5.04 -12.75 -0.69
C THR A 20 5.26 -12.38 -2.16
N LYS A 21 4.54 -11.37 -2.67
CA LYS A 21 4.80 -10.76 -3.97
C LYS A 21 5.18 -9.29 -3.81
N GLN A 22 6.38 -8.92 -4.27
CA GLN A 22 6.80 -7.52 -4.28
C GLN A 22 5.98 -6.71 -5.29
N THR A 23 5.45 -5.56 -4.86
CA THR A 23 4.67 -4.64 -5.69
C THR A 23 5.10 -3.19 -5.44
N THR A 24 5.04 -2.35 -6.48
CA THR A 24 5.31 -0.91 -6.37
C THR A 24 4.00 -0.12 -6.26
N LEU A 25 3.85 0.69 -5.21
CA LEU A 25 2.66 1.49 -4.93
C LEU A 25 2.99 2.99 -4.90
N ARG A 26 2.19 3.80 -5.57
CA ARG A 26 2.33 5.28 -5.60
C ARG A 26 1.18 5.95 -4.87
N LEU A 27 1.46 6.39 -3.65
CA LEU A 27 0.51 7.10 -2.81
C LEU A 27 0.65 8.62 -2.99
N GLU A 28 -0.40 9.35 -2.64
CA GLU A 28 -0.30 10.80 -2.46
C GLU A 28 0.65 11.09 -1.30
N GLN A 29 1.48 12.12 -1.42
CA GLN A 29 2.55 12.41 -0.45
C GLN A 29 2.03 12.45 0.99
N GLY A 30 1.02 13.29 1.26
CA GLY A 30 0.46 13.40 2.61
C GLY A 30 -0.23 12.13 3.12
N VAL A 31 -0.72 11.26 2.22
CA VAL A 31 -1.24 9.94 2.62
C VAL A 31 -0.09 9.01 3.00
N SER A 32 0.99 9.00 2.22
CA SER A 32 2.19 8.18 2.50
C SER A 32 2.84 8.55 3.83
N GLU A 33 2.93 9.85 4.13
CA GLU A 33 3.50 10.38 5.37
C GLU A 33 2.67 9.93 6.59
N ARG A 34 1.36 10.20 6.58
CA ARG A 34 0.47 9.78 7.67
C ARG A 34 0.42 8.25 7.86
N LEU A 35 0.47 7.49 6.77
CA LEU A 35 0.52 6.03 6.83
C LEU A 35 1.83 5.56 7.48
N GLN A 36 2.96 6.18 7.16
CA GLN A 36 4.25 5.87 7.78
C GLN A 36 4.24 6.14 9.28
N ASP A 37 3.70 7.28 9.69
CA ASP A 37 3.65 7.67 11.09
C ASP A 37 2.76 6.70 11.88
N LEU A 38 1.57 6.39 11.37
CA LEU A 38 0.67 5.39 11.97
C LEU A 38 1.36 4.02 12.12
N CYS A 39 2.03 3.54 11.08
CA CYS A 39 2.76 2.28 11.12
C CYS A 39 3.91 2.31 12.14
N ARG A 40 4.67 3.40 12.20
CA ARG A 40 5.78 3.58 13.14
C ARG A 40 5.29 3.58 14.59
N GLU A 41 4.21 4.29 14.87
CA GLU A 41 3.61 4.39 16.20
C GLU A 41 3.08 3.05 16.72
N ASN A 42 2.64 2.18 15.81
CA ASN A 42 2.07 0.88 16.14
C ASN A 42 3.06 -0.29 15.96
N GLY A 43 4.29 -0.04 15.53
CA GLY A 43 5.31 -1.08 15.33
C GLY A 43 4.97 -2.09 14.23
N ILE A 44 4.22 -1.68 13.20
CA ILE A 44 3.78 -2.55 12.10
C ILE A 44 4.31 -2.07 10.75
N CYS A 45 4.51 -3.00 9.82
CA CYS A 45 4.86 -2.67 8.44
C CYS A 45 3.64 -2.19 7.66
N ARG A 46 3.88 -1.43 6.58
CA ARG A 46 2.80 -0.87 5.74
C ARG A 46 2.04 -1.97 5.01
N GLU A 47 2.75 -2.99 4.53
CA GLU A 47 2.16 -4.16 3.87
C GLU A 47 1.23 -4.93 4.80
N VAL A 48 1.62 -5.14 6.05
CA VAL A 48 0.80 -5.82 7.07
C VAL A 48 -0.48 -5.02 7.35
N LEU A 49 -0.37 -3.69 7.47
CA LEU A 49 -1.55 -2.85 7.65
C LEU A 49 -2.48 -2.90 6.43
N LEU A 50 -1.93 -2.89 5.21
CA LEU A 50 -2.73 -3.00 3.99
C LEU A 50 -3.45 -4.34 3.89
N GLU A 51 -2.77 -5.44 4.21
CA GLU A 51 -3.36 -6.79 4.29
C GLU A 51 -4.52 -6.82 5.29
N ALA A 52 -4.27 -6.37 6.53
CA ALA A 52 -5.29 -6.35 7.58
C ALA A 52 -6.50 -5.47 7.22
N MET A 53 -6.28 -4.28 6.65
CA MET A 53 -7.35 -3.40 6.21
C MET A 53 -8.18 -4.04 5.09
N PHE A 54 -7.53 -4.70 4.15
CA PHE A 54 -8.20 -5.36 3.04
C PHE A 54 -9.04 -6.54 3.52
N GLU A 55 -8.45 -7.47 4.28
CA GLU A 55 -9.14 -8.63 4.85
C GLU A 55 -10.32 -8.22 5.74
N TYR A 56 -10.12 -7.20 6.59
CA TYR A 56 -11.21 -6.66 7.40
C TYR A 56 -12.34 -6.08 6.52
N SER A 57 -12.00 -5.36 5.46
CA SER A 57 -13.02 -4.83 4.55
C SER A 57 -13.74 -5.94 3.79
N GLU A 58 -13.04 -7.00 3.35
CA GLU A 58 -13.66 -8.13 2.65
C GLU A 58 -14.70 -8.85 3.54
N ALA A 59 -14.41 -8.97 4.83
CA ALA A 59 -15.35 -9.54 5.79
C ALA A 59 -16.56 -8.62 6.12
N ASN A 60 -16.51 -7.33 5.74
CA ASN A 60 -17.51 -6.32 6.09
C ASN A 60 -18.00 -5.57 4.84
N SER A 61 -19.07 -6.06 4.22
CA SER A 61 -19.56 -5.57 2.92
C SER A 61 -19.81 -4.06 2.88
N ASP A 62 -20.38 -3.49 3.94
CA ASP A 62 -20.71 -2.06 3.99
C ASP A 62 -19.44 -1.19 4.00
N ILE A 63 -18.41 -1.64 4.73
CA ILE A 63 -17.11 -0.99 4.79
C ILE A 63 -16.43 -1.08 3.43
N LEU A 64 -16.45 -2.24 2.79
CA LEU A 64 -15.91 -2.42 1.45
C LEU A 64 -16.58 -1.50 0.43
N GLN A 65 -17.91 -1.38 0.45
CA GLN A 65 -18.62 -0.49 -0.46
C GLN A 65 -18.23 0.99 -0.26
N GLN A 66 -18.08 1.43 0.99
CA GLN A 66 -17.63 2.79 1.31
C GLN A 66 -16.19 3.03 0.82
N ILE A 67 -15.28 2.08 1.07
CA ILE A 67 -13.89 2.16 0.59
C ILE A 67 -13.85 2.22 -0.94
N LEU A 68 -14.64 1.39 -1.64
CA LEU A 68 -14.69 1.38 -3.11
C LEU A 68 -15.25 2.68 -3.68
N ALA A 69 -16.27 3.28 -3.05
CA ALA A 69 -16.80 4.57 -3.46
C ALA A 69 -15.74 5.68 -3.34
N GLU A 70 -15.06 5.76 -2.20
CA GLU A 70 -13.97 6.72 -1.97
C GLU A 70 -12.80 6.49 -2.94
N ALA A 71 -12.41 5.22 -3.16
CA ALA A 71 -11.33 4.86 -4.08
C ALA A 71 -11.62 5.30 -5.52
N LYS A 72 -12.87 5.15 -6.00
CA LYS A 72 -13.31 5.64 -7.32
C LYS A 72 -13.17 7.16 -7.42
N SER A 73 -13.66 7.90 -6.43
CA SER A 73 -13.55 9.37 -6.40
C SER A 73 -12.09 9.84 -6.43
N LYS A 74 -11.21 9.21 -5.63
CA LYS A 74 -9.76 9.49 -5.66
C LYS A 74 -9.14 9.18 -7.02
N ASN A 75 -9.52 8.07 -7.64
CA ASN A 75 -9.00 7.67 -8.95
C ASN A 75 -9.39 8.69 -10.04
N GLU A 76 -10.65 9.13 -10.05
CA GLU A 76 -11.13 10.17 -10.97
C GLU A 76 -10.35 11.47 -10.80
N ARG A 77 -10.15 11.92 -9.55
CA ARG A 77 -9.33 13.11 -9.25
C ARG A 77 -7.91 12.98 -9.79
N ARG A 78 -7.27 11.82 -9.63
CA ARG A 78 -5.93 11.55 -10.17
C ARG A 78 -5.91 11.62 -11.70
N GLN A 79 -6.92 11.06 -12.35
CA GLN A 79 -7.05 11.11 -13.80
C GLN A 79 -7.20 12.55 -14.30
N GLN A 80 -8.03 13.37 -13.64
CA GLN A 80 -8.20 14.78 -13.98
C GLN A 80 -6.89 15.57 -13.86
N ILE A 81 -6.15 15.38 -12.77
CA ILE A 81 -4.84 16.03 -12.57
C ILE A 81 -3.84 15.59 -13.65
N ALA A 82 -3.82 14.31 -14.00
CA ALA A 82 -2.96 13.79 -15.07
C ALA A 82 -3.34 14.40 -16.43
N ASN A 83 -4.63 14.53 -16.73
CA ASN A 83 -5.12 15.16 -17.95
C ASN A 83 -4.72 16.64 -18.03
N LEU A 84 -4.89 17.38 -16.93
CA LEU A 84 -4.49 18.79 -16.84
C LEU A 84 -2.98 18.95 -17.09
N LYS A 85 -2.14 18.12 -16.45
CA LYS A 85 -0.69 18.15 -16.63
C LYS A 85 -0.30 17.87 -18.09
N ARG A 86 -0.94 16.89 -18.73
CA ARG A 86 -0.73 16.59 -20.16
C ARG A 86 -1.11 17.77 -21.05
N ALA A 87 -2.27 18.39 -20.81
CA ALA A 87 -2.72 19.55 -21.58
C ALA A 87 -1.76 20.74 -21.44
N LYS A 88 -1.32 21.05 -20.21
CA LYS A 88 -0.31 22.10 -19.95
C LYS A 88 0.99 21.84 -20.70
N SER A 89 1.51 20.61 -20.61
CA SER A 89 2.75 20.24 -21.31
C SER A 89 2.63 20.35 -22.84
N MET A 90 1.46 20.04 -23.42
CA MET A 90 1.22 20.27 -24.84
C MET A 90 1.24 21.77 -25.19
N MET A 91 0.55 22.60 -24.41
CA MET A 91 0.54 24.05 -24.63
C MET A 91 1.94 24.67 -24.51
N GLU A 92 2.75 24.24 -23.55
CA GLU A 92 4.13 24.70 -23.38
C GLU A 92 5.04 24.30 -24.56
N ARG A 93 4.79 23.14 -25.17
CA ARG A 93 5.58 22.63 -26.32
C ARG A 93 5.16 23.23 -27.66
N PHE A 94 3.89 23.62 -27.82
CA PHE A 94 3.33 24.11 -29.09
C PHE A 94 2.99 25.62 -29.07
N GLY A 95 3.05 26.28 -27.91
CA GLY A 95 2.71 27.69 -27.73
C GLY A 95 3.90 28.66 -27.73
N GLN A 96 5.12 28.17 -27.94
CA GLN A 96 6.31 29.01 -28.07
C GLN A 96 6.57 29.21 -29.58
N PRO A 97 6.31 30.42 -30.15
CA PRO A 97 6.71 30.68 -31.53
C PRO A 97 8.24 30.65 -31.59
N GLY A 98 8.78 29.88 -32.54
CA GLY A 98 10.18 29.94 -32.91
C GLY A 98 10.53 31.26 -33.58
#